data_AF-A0A8T2BDQ6-F1
#
_entry.id   AF-A0A8T2BDQ6-F1
#
_cell.length_a   1.000
_cell.length_b   1.000
_cell.length_c   1.000
_cell.angle_alpha   90.00
_cell.angle_beta   90.00
_cell.angle_gamma   90.00
#
_symmetry.space_group_name_H-M   'P 1'
#
loop_
_entity.id
_entity.type
_entity.pdbx_description
1 polymer ?
#
loop_
_entity_poly.entity_id
_entity_poly.type
_entity_poly.pdbx_seq_one_letter_code
_entity_poly.pdbx_strand_id
1 'polypeptide(L)'
;MIKSVAAALPTYVMSCFRLPKTITSKLTSAVAKFWWSSNSDSRGMHWMAWNKLCNSKSEGGLGFRNVDDFNSALLAKQLWRLITVPDSLFAKVFKGRYFRKSNPLDNIKSYSPSYGWRSICSARSLVNKGLIKRVGSGASISVWEDPWIPAQFPRPARSNGSIIDPSLKVNNLVDTRTNFWKMDLLNELFIPEDVSLICALHLGAPTKEDTLGWHFTKSGKYSVKSGYHTARLENQENNLSFIGPQINLLKAHTWKVHCPPKLRHFLWQMLAGCVPVTENLRKRGINCDIGCARCGAEVETINHTIFECHPARQIWALSQIPTVPGTFPSASIYANLDHLFWRISSEFDSTSYPWIIWYIWKARNEKLFDNVDKDPREVLCLAEKEAQSWQTAQVELHAENLGSLVQDTRPRVRDISQDTSYSGHRCFIDGSWKESDKFSGTGWVCTSVNGEAPTMGAANLRRSLSPLHTEVEALLWAMKCMIGADNQDVAFFTDCSDLVKMVSSPTEWPAFSAYLEELQSDKEEFTNFSLSLISRSANVKADKLARNVRTEPHHITYVNNIPQEWLF
;
A
#
# COMPACT_ATOMS: atom_id res chain seq x y z
N MET A 1 -19.22 -3.85 -14.08
CA MET A 1 -20.31 -4.75 -13.65
C MET A 1 -19.98 -5.56 -12.40
N ILE A 2 -19.03 -6.50 -12.39
CA ILE A 2 -18.75 -7.30 -11.17
C ILE A 2 -18.40 -6.43 -9.95
N LYS A 3 -17.43 -5.52 -10.11
CA LYS A 3 -16.99 -4.63 -9.03
C LYS A 3 -18.02 -3.57 -8.65
N SER A 4 -18.81 -3.11 -9.61
CA SER A 4 -19.73 -1.98 -9.46
C SER A 4 -21.14 -2.38 -9.02
N VAL A 5 -21.59 -3.61 -9.34
CA VAL A 5 -22.96 -4.06 -9.11
C VAL A 5 -22.98 -5.33 -8.26
N ALA A 6 -22.41 -6.43 -8.75
CA ALA A 6 -22.52 -7.74 -8.08
C ALA A 6 -21.85 -7.76 -6.69
N ALA A 7 -20.71 -7.09 -6.54
CA ALA A 7 -20.01 -6.99 -5.26
C ALA A 7 -20.65 -5.96 -4.30
N ALA A 8 -21.41 -5.00 -4.82
CA ALA A 8 -22.01 -3.93 -4.03
C ALA A 8 -23.33 -4.36 -3.38
N LEU A 9 -24.17 -5.10 -4.13
CA LEU A 9 -25.52 -5.50 -3.73
C LEU A 9 -25.62 -6.17 -2.33
N PRO A 10 -24.77 -7.15 -1.95
CA PRO A 10 -24.87 -7.79 -0.64
C PRO A 10 -24.24 -6.97 0.51
N THR A 11 -23.62 -5.81 0.24
CA THR A 11 -22.78 -5.09 1.22
C THR A 11 -23.56 -4.69 2.47
N TYR A 12 -24.81 -4.22 2.32
CA TYR A 12 -25.64 -3.82 3.46
C TYR A 12 -25.91 -5.00 4.40
N VAL A 13 -26.39 -6.12 3.85
CA VAL A 13 -26.67 -7.32 4.64
C VAL A 13 -25.39 -7.87 5.28
N MET A 14 -24.28 -7.93 4.53
CA MET A 14 -22.97 -8.38 5.04
C MET A 14 -22.39 -7.45 6.12
N SER A 15 -22.82 -6.20 6.19
CA SER A 15 -22.39 -5.28 7.24
C SER A 15 -23.08 -5.52 8.58
N CYS A 16 -24.25 -6.14 8.55
CA CYS A 16 -25.05 -6.44 9.74
C CYS A 16 -24.92 -7.90 10.17
N PHE A 17 -24.74 -8.80 9.20
CA PHE A 17 -24.87 -10.24 9.41
C PHE A 17 -23.75 -11.03 8.75
N ARG A 18 -23.33 -12.11 9.42
CA ARG A 18 -22.49 -13.14 8.83
C ARG A 18 -23.37 -13.97 7.91
N LEU A 19 -23.04 -14.02 6.63
CA LEU A 19 -23.77 -14.86 5.69
C LEU A 19 -23.37 -16.33 5.89
N PRO A 20 -24.33 -17.27 5.86
CA PRO A 20 -24.02 -18.70 5.80
C PRO A 20 -23.06 -19.02 4.65
N LYS A 21 -22.13 -19.96 4.89
CA LYS A 21 -21.13 -20.37 3.89
C LYS A 21 -21.78 -20.81 2.57
N THR A 22 -22.91 -21.49 2.63
CA THR A 22 -23.70 -21.88 1.46
C THR A 22 -24.13 -20.69 0.59
N ILE A 23 -24.56 -19.58 1.20
CA ILE A 23 -24.94 -18.36 0.48
C ILE A 23 -23.71 -17.68 -0.12
N THR A 24 -22.63 -17.53 0.66
CA THR A 24 -21.39 -16.92 0.14
C THR A 24 -20.79 -17.72 -1.03
N SER A 25 -20.89 -19.05 -0.99
CA SER A 25 -20.46 -19.95 -2.07
C SER A 25 -21.34 -19.81 -3.31
N LYS A 26 -22.67 -19.73 -3.15
CA LYS A 26 -23.60 -19.46 -4.27
C LYS A 26 -23.33 -18.11 -4.93
N LEU A 27 -23.13 -17.06 -4.14
CA LEU A 27 -22.78 -15.72 -4.64
C LEU A 27 -21.44 -15.76 -5.40
N THR A 28 -20.41 -16.36 -4.80
CA THR A 28 -19.10 -16.52 -5.43
C THR A 28 -19.21 -17.29 -6.75
N SER A 29 -19.98 -18.38 -6.77
CA SER A 29 -20.22 -19.20 -7.96
C SER A 29 -20.95 -18.43 -9.06
N ALA A 30 -21.95 -17.62 -8.71
CA ALA A 30 -22.69 -16.81 -9.68
C ALA A 30 -21.78 -15.75 -10.34
N VAL A 31 -20.96 -15.06 -9.53
CA VAL A 31 -20.01 -14.07 -10.04
C VAL A 31 -18.91 -14.74 -10.88
N ALA A 32 -18.43 -15.90 -10.46
CA ALA A 32 -17.43 -16.66 -11.22
C ALA A 32 -17.98 -17.17 -12.55
N LYS A 33 -19.21 -17.68 -12.57
CA LYS A 33 -19.89 -18.08 -13.81
C LYS A 33 -20.02 -16.90 -14.75
N PHE A 34 -20.55 -15.78 -14.27
CA PHE A 34 -20.68 -14.55 -15.07
C PHE A 34 -19.34 -14.08 -15.65
N TRP A 35 -18.25 -14.19 -14.89
CA TRP A 35 -16.93 -13.80 -15.35
C TRP A 35 -16.37 -14.70 -16.46
N TRP A 36 -16.58 -16.02 -16.35
CA TRP A 36 -16.01 -16.98 -17.28
C TRP A 36 -16.92 -17.32 -18.47
N SER A 37 -18.22 -17.03 -18.39
CA SER A 37 -19.18 -17.27 -19.47
C SER A 37 -19.12 -16.18 -20.54
N SER A 38 -19.09 -16.58 -21.81
CA SER A 38 -19.27 -15.67 -22.96
C SER A 38 -20.76 -15.43 -23.27
N ASN A 39 -21.60 -16.46 -23.14
CA ASN A 39 -23.06 -16.41 -23.36
C ASN A 39 -23.83 -17.05 -22.19
N SER A 40 -25.11 -16.69 -22.02
CA SER A 40 -25.98 -17.18 -20.92
C SER A 40 -26.09 -18.71 -20.85
N ASP A 41 -26.02 -19.38 -21.99
CA ASP A 41 -26.33 -20.81 -22.13
C ASP A 41 -25.08 -21.71 -22.12
N SER A 42 -23.88 -21.11 -22.22
CA SER A 42 -22.62 -21.85 -22.23
C SER A 42 -21.93 -21.83 -20.87
N ARG A 43 -21.53 -23.01 -20.36
CA ARG A 43 -20.61 -23.08 -19.21
C ARG A 43 -19.21 -22.68 -19.66
N GLY A 44 -18.85 -21.42 -19.40
CA GLY A 44 -17.49 -20.94 -19.63
C GLY A 44 -16.44 -21.68 -18.80
N MET A 45 -15.22 -21.83 -19.33
CA MET A 45 -14.13 -22.53 -18.66
C MET A 45 -13.45 -21.65 -17.61
N HIS A 46 -13.35 -22.16 -16.37
CA HIS A 46 -12.68 -21.48 -15.26
C HIS A 46 -11.16 -21.67 -15.35
N TRP A 47 -10.47 -20.74 -16.03
CA TRP A 47 -9.01 -20.80 -16.25
C TRP A 47 -8.16 -20.59 -14.99
N MET A 48 -8.73 -19.99 -13.95
CA MET A 48 -8.04 -19.77 -12.69
C MET A 48 -9.00 -19.90 -11.51
N ALA A 49 -8.50 -20.44 -10.41
CA ALA A 49 -9.25 -20.49 -9.15
C ALA A 49 -9.69 -19.09 -8.74
N TRP A 50 -10.97 -18.94 -8.36
CA TRP A 50 -11.55 -17.67 -7.96
C TRP A 50 -10.74 -16.96 -6.88
N ASN A 51 -10.22 -17.73 -5.91
CA ASN A 51 -9.39 -17.21 -4.82
C ASN A 51 -8.15 -16.45 -5.32
N LYS A 52 -7.52 -16.89 -6.43
CA LYS A 52 -6.36 -16.21 -7.01
C LYS A 52 -6.77 -14.92 -7.76
N LEU A 53 -7.96 -14.89 -8.36
CA LEU A 53 -8.52 -13.67 -8.97
C LEU A 53 -8.82 -12.58 -7.93
N CYS A 54 -9.12 -12.99 -6.68
CA CYS A 54 -9.39 -12.09 -5.58
C CYS A 54 -8.15 -11.39 -5.02
N ASN A 55 -6.94 -11.82 -5.38
CA ASN A 55 -5.71 -11.13 -4.99
C ASN A 55 -5.69 -9.72 -5.60
N SER A 56 -5.01 -8.79 -4.94
CA SER A 56 -4.92 -7.41 -5.39
C SER A 56 -4.16 -7.32 -6.73
N LYS A 57 -4.34 -6.22 -7.47
CA LYS A 57 -3.57 -5.98 -8.69
C LYS A 57 -2.06 -5.90 -8.42
N SER A 58 -1.66 -5.37 -7.27
CA SER A 58 -0.26 -5.33 -6.81
C SER A 58 0.32 -6.71 -6.52
N GLU A 59 -0.51 -7.69 -6.16
CA GLU A 59 -0.12 -9.09 -5.99
C GLU A 59 -0.36 -9.92 -7.27
N GLY A 60 -0.63 -9.27 -8.41
CA GLY A 60 -0.84 -9.95 -9.68
C GLY A 60 -2.21 -10.62 -9.85
N GLY A 61 -3.22 -10.28 -9.07
CA GLY A 61 -4.62 -10.70 -9.25
C GLY A 61 -5.49 -9.68 -9.99
N LEU A 62 -6.81 -9.90 -10.01
CA LEU A 62 -7.79 -8.98 -10.63
C LEU A 62 -8.39 -7.97 -9.63
N GLY A 63 -8.17 -8.18 -8.33
CA GLY A 63 -8.77 -7.38 -7.26
C GLY A 63 -10.27 -7.58 -7.15
N PHE A 64 -10.78 -8.77 -7.45
CA PHE A 64 -12.14 -9.15 -7.06
C PHE A 64 -12.21 -9.38 -5.54
N ARG A 65 -13.42 -9.30 -4.97
CA ARG A 65 -13.60 -9.52 -3.53
C ARG A 65 -14.01 -10.95 -3.26
N ASN A 66 -13.30 -11.61 -2.37
CA ASN A 66 -13.80 -12.83 -1.75
C ASN A 66 -14.97 -12.43 -0.83
N VAL A 67 -16.14 -12.99 -1.05
CA VAL A 67 -17.38 -12.62 -0.33
C VAL A 67 -17.26 -12.88 1.16
N ASP A 68 -16.61 -13.99 1.53
CA ASP A 68 -16.49 -14.41 2.93
C ASP A 68 -15.54 -13.49 3.71
N ASP A 69 -14.35 -13.24 3.17
CA ASP A 69 -13.35 -12.33 3.76
C ASP A 69 -13.90 -10.90 3.83
N PHE A 70 -14.65 -10.48 2.80
CA PHE A 70 -15.26 -9.15 2.75
C PHE A 70 -16.38 -9.00 3.79
N ASN A 71 -17.20 -10.03 3.99
CA ASN A 71 -18.20 -10.04 5.05
C ASN A 71 -17.55 -9.99 6.44
N SER A 72 -16.47 -10.74 6.68
CA SER A 72 -15.69 -10.65 7.92
C SER A 72 -15.13 -9.25 8.16
N ALA A 73 -14.57 -8.61 7.12
CA ALA A 73 -14.04 -7.24 7.22
C ALA A 73 -15.12 -6.18 7.50
N LEU A 74 -16.33 -6.37 6.97
CA LEU A 74 -17.47 -5.49 7.26
C LEU A 74 -17.94 -5.66 8.72
N LEU A 75 -18.03 -6.89 9.21
CA LEU A 75 -18.40 -7.18 10.59
C LEU A 75 -17.34 -6.70 11.59
N ALA A 76 -16.06 -6.86 11.25
CA ALA A 76 -14.95 -6.30 12.01
C ALA A 76 -15.04 -4.77 12.12
N LYS A 77 -15.55 -4.06 11.09
CA LYS A 77 -15.81 -2.62 11.19
C LYS A 77 -16.86 -2.30 12.26
N GLN A 78 -17.92 -3.10 12.36
CA GLN A 78 -18.94 -2.91 13.40
C GLN A 78 -18.38 -3.21 14.79
N LEU A 79 -17.61 -4.29 14.93
CA LEU A 79 -16.92 -4.60 16.18
C LEU A 79 -15.95 -3.47 16.59
N TRP A 80 -15.17 -2.95 15.65
CA TRP A 80 -14.29 -1.81 15.86
C TRP A 80 -15.04 -0.57 16.35
N ARG A 81 -16.22 -0.29 15.77
CA ARG A 81 -17.07 0.83 16.18
C ARG A 81 -17.59 0.71 17.62
N LEU A 82 -17.84 -0.52 18.10
CA LEU A 82 -18.20 -0.75 19.51
C LEU A 82 -17.06 -0.37 20.47
N ILE A 83 -15.81 -0.44 20.01
CA ILE A 83 -14.61 -0.10 20.78
C ILE A 83 -14.34 1.40 20.70
N THR A 84 -14.33 1.98 19.50
CA THR A 84 -13.86 3.36 19.30
C THR A 84 -14.93 4.44 19.37
N VAL A 85 -16.22 4.06 19.34
CA VAL A 85 -17.34 5.01 19.45
C VAL A 85 -18.35 4.53 20.50
N PRO A 86 -17.91 4.41 21.78
CA PRO A 86 -18.71 3.81 22.85
C PRO A 86 -20.00 4.59 23.15
N ASP A 87 -20.04 5.88 22.81
CA ASP A 87 -21.20 6.75 23.07
C ASP A 87 -22.31 6.69 22.02
N SER A 88 -22.05 6.05 20.89
CA SER A 88 -23.08 5.86 19.87
C SER A 88 -24.24 5.02 20.41
N LEU A 89 -25.46 5.29 19.93
CA LEU A 89 -26.65 4.49 20.30
C LEU A 89 -26.40 2.98 20.06
N PHE A 90 -25.76 2.66 18.94
CA PHE A 90 -25.33 1.29 18.62
C PHE A 90 -24.47 0.67 19.73
N ALA A 91 -23.41 1.36 20.16
CA ALA A 91 -22.53 0.85 21.20
C ALA A 91 -23.23 0.77 22.57
N LYS A 92 -24.00 1.79 22.96
CA LYS A 92 -24.77 1.81 24.23
C LYS A 92 -25.76 0.66 24.34
N VAL A 93 -26.53 0.39 23.28
CA VAL A 93 -27.50 -0.72 23.24
C VAL A 93 -26.80 -2.07 23.33
N PHE A 94 -25.74 -2.29 22.54
CA PHE A 94 -25.00 -3.55 22.55
C PHE A 94 -24.25 -3.79 23.87
N LYS A 95 -23.65 -2.74 24.45
CA LYS A 95 -23.00 -2.81 25.77
C LYS A 95 -24.02 -3.20 26.84
N GLY A 96 -25.16 -2.52 26.91
CA GLY A 96 -26.20 -2.81 27.89
C GLY A 96 -26.73 -4.25 27.81
N ARG A 97 -26.91 -4.78 26.59
CA ARG A 97 -27.48 -6.12 26.37
C ARG A 97 -26.46 -7.26 26.48
N TYR A 98 -25.24 -7.08 25.98
CA TYR A 98 -24.32 -8.20 25.78
C TYR A 98 -23.04 -8.12 26.60
N PHE A 99 -22.49 -6.94 26.90
CA PHE A 99 -21.17 -6.79 27.53
C PHE A 99 -21.13 -5.66 28.57
N ARG A 100 -22.12 -5.62 29.47
CA ARG A 100 -22.32 -4.48 30.38
C ARG A 100 -21.11 -4.16 31.27
N LYS A 101 -20.36 -5.18 31.67
CA LYS A 101 -19.19 -5.11 32.56
C LYS A 101 -17.93 -5.73 31.93
N SER A 102 -17.87 -5.83 30.61
CA SER A 102 -16.76 -6.47 29.90
C SER A 102 -16.42 -5.70 28.61
N ASN A 103 -15.34 -6.09 27.94
CA ASN A 103 -14.94 -5.56 26.65
C ASN A 103 -15.59 -6.36 25.50
N PRO A 104 -16.04 -5.74 24.40
CA PRO A 104 -16.60 -6.47 23.26
C PRO A 104 -15.64 -7.52 22.64
N LEU A 105 -14.33 -7.39 22.85
CA LEU A 105 -13.31 -8.36 22.42
C LEU A 105 -13.20 -9.58 23.35
N ASP A 106 -13.69 -9.50 24.58
CA ASP A 106 -13.66 -10.61 25.53
C ASP A 106 -14.49 -11.79 25.03
N ASN A 107 -14.17 -12.99 25.51
CA ASN A 107 -14.98 -14.18 25.24
C ASN A 107 -16.30 -14.16 26.03
N ILE A 108 -17.24 -13.34 25.57
CA ILE A 108 -18.51 -13.10 26.24
C ILE A 108 -19.48 -14.25 25.99
N LYS A 109 -19.89 -14.91 27.07
CA LYS A 109 -21.02 -15.85 27.08
C LYS A 109 -22.31 -15.07 27.28
N SER A 110 -23.12 -14.92 26.23
CA SER A 110 -24.44 -14.30 26.31
C SER A 110 -25.55 -15.35 26.30
N TYR A 111 -26.56 -15.20 27.14
CA TYR A 111 -27.78 -16.02 27.08
C TYR A 111 -28.66 -15.54 25.91
N SER A 112 -29.01 -16.45 24.99
CA SER A 112 -29.81 -16.16 23.79
C SER A 112 -29.30 -14.97 22.94
N PRO A 113 -28.07 -15.04 22.39
CA PRO A 113 -27.51 -13.95 21.61
C PRO A 113 -28.24 -13.78 20.27
N SER A 114 -28.53 -12.54 19.89
CA SER A 114 -29.10 -12.27 18.56
C SER A 114 -28.14 -12.71 17.46
N TYR A 115 -28.68 -13.00 16.27
CA TYR A 115 -27.84 -13.37 15.13
C TYR A 115 -26.86 -12.25 14.74
N GLY A 116 -27.27 -10.99 14.86
CA GLY A 116 -26.39 -9.83 14.63
C GLY A 116 -25.22 -9.79 15.63
N TRP A 117 -25.46 -10.05 16.91
CA TRP A 117 -24.37 -10.09 17.90
C TRP A 117 -23.40 -11.24 17.64
N ARG A 118 -23.91 -12.44 17.36
CA ARG A 118 -23.06 -13.59 16.94
C ARG A 118 -22.25 -13.28 15.69
N SER A 119 -22.85 -12.57 14.74
CA SER A 119 -22.17 -12.13 13.51
C SER A 119 -21.01 -11.18 13.82
N ILE A 120 -21.24 -10.15 14.65
CA ILE A 120 -20.18 -9.22 15.06
C ILE A 120 -19.06 -9.95 15.83
N CYS A 121 -19.42 -10.83 16.76
CA CYS A 121 -18.45 -11.62 17.54
C CYS A 121 -17.59 -12.53 16.65
N SER A 122 -18.13 -13.03 15.53
CA SER A 122 -17.36 -13.87 14.59
C SER A 122 -16.16 -13.16 13.97
N ALA A 123 -16.12 -11.82 14.03
CA ALA A 123 -15.01 -11.01 13.52
C ALA A 123 -13.93 -10.68 14.56
N ARG A 124 -14.04 -11.18 15.80
CA ARG A 124 -13.07 -10.92 16.89
C ARG A 124 -11.65 -11.32 16.53
N SER A 125 -11.46 -12.51 15.95
CA SER A 125 -10.13 -12.98 15.55
C SER A 125 -9.48 -12.04 14.55
N LEU A 126 -10.24 -11.53 13.58
CA LEU A 126 -9.76 -10.56 12.60
C LEU A 126 -9.39 -9.22 13.25
N VAL A 127 -10.21 -8.73 14.20
CA VAL A 127 -9.90 -7.49 14.92
C VAL A 127 -8.65 -7.65 15.77
N ASN A 128 -8.54 -8.72 16.57
CA ASN A 128 -7.37 -8.96 17.43
C ASN A 128 -6.06 -9.04 16.65
N LYS A 129 -6.08 -9.52 15.40
CA LYS A 129 -4.88 -9.57 14.53
C LYS A 129 -4.34 -8.22 14.10
N GLY A 130 -5.20 -7.20 13.98
CA GLY A 130 -4.78 -5.86 13.60
C GLY A 130 -4.86 -4.85 14.73
N LEU A 131 -5.35 -5.26 15.90
CA LEU A 131 -5.40 -4.46 17.11
C LEU A 131 -3.97 -4.25 17.64
N ILE A 132 -3.61 -2.99 17.88
CA ILE A 132 -2.38 -2.64 18.59
C ILE A 132 -2.72 -1.72 19.78
N LYS A 133 -2.14 -1.98 20.95
CA LYS A 133 -2.14 -1.02 22.06
C LYS A 133 -1.04 0.00 21.83
N ARG A 134 -1.41 1.28 21.80
CA ARG A 134 -0.49 2.40 21.63
C ARG A 134 -0.16 2.99 22.98
N VAL A 135 1.13 3.10 23.25
CA VAL A 135 1.68 3.59 24.52
C VAL A 135 1.40 5.07 24.65
N GLY A 136 0.62 5.45 25.66
CA GLY A 136 0.56 6.80 26.20
C GLY A 136 1.50 6.86 27.41
N SER A 137 0.93 6.70 28.60
CA SER A 137 1.65 6.51 29.86
C SER A 137 2.22 5.10 30.04
N GLY A 138 1.66 4.09 29.36
CA GLY A 138 2.02 2.68 29.51
C GLY A 138 1.47 2.00 30.76
N ALA A 139 0.65 2.67 31.55
CA ALA A 139 0.15 2.16 32.83
C ALA A 139 -0.88 1.02 32.67
N SER A 140 -1.62 0.99 31.56
CA SER A 140 -2.66 -0.01 31.31
C SER A 140 -2.22 -1.16 30.39
N ILE A 141 -0.97 -1.13 29.91
CA ILE A 141 -0.43 -2.10 28.95
C ILE A 141 0.39 -3.15 29.69
N SER A 142 -0.07 -4.40 29.66
CA SER A 142 0.68 -5.58 30.07
C SER A 142 1.75 -5.91 29.04
N VAL A 143 3.02 -5.97 29.47
CA VAL A 143 4.16 -6.18 28.56
C VAL A 143 4.04 -7.51 27.80
N TRP A 144 3.56 -8.56 28.48
CA TRP A 144 3.61 -9.94 28.01
C TRP A 144 2.29 -10.47 27.44
N GLU A 145 1.19 -9.74 27.64
CA GLU A 145 -0.14 -10.19 27.20
C GLU A 145 -0.75 -9.29 26.13
N ASP A 146 -0.45 -7.99 26.15
CA ASP A 146 -1.08 -7.04 25.23
C ASP A 146 -0.32 -6.90 23.91
N PRO A 147 -1.01 -6.69 22.78
CA PRO A 147 -0.36 -6.52 21.48
C PRO A 147 0.16 -5.08 21.32
N TRP A 148 1.29 -4.73 21.94
CA TRP A 148 1.85 -3.37 21.88
C TRP A 148 3.10 -3.23 21.01
N ILE A 149 3.73 -4.35 20.61
CA ILE A 149 4.90 -4.35 19.74
C ILE A 149 4.47 -4.26 18.26
N PRO A 150 4.88 -3.23 17.50
CA PRO A 150 4.52 -3.04 16.10
C PRO A 150 5.41 -3.88 15.15
N ALA A 151 5.42 -5.20 15.34
CA ALA A 151 6.06 -6.13 14.40
C ALA A 151 5.21 -6.31 13.12
N GLN A 152 5.51 -7.31 12.29
CA GLN A 152 4.69 -7.63 11.09
C GLN A 152 3.19 -7.79 11.41
N PHE A 153 2.91 -8.40 12.57
CA PHE A 153 1.60 -8.39 13.22
C PHE A 153 1.79 -7.87 14.65
N PRO A 154 0.87 -7.05 15.16
CA PRO A 154 0.87 -6.66 16.57
C PRO A 154 0.88 -7.88 17.47
N ARG A 155 1.77 -7.86 18.45
CA ARG A 155 1.91 -8.94 19.43
C ARG A 155 2.50 -8.43 20.74
N PRO A 156 2.45 -9.23 21.81
CA PRO A 156 3.21 -8.95 23.01
C PRO A 156 4.71 -9.00 22.78
N ALA A 157 5.46 -8.47 23.75
CA ALA A 157 6.90 -8.50 23.74
C ALA A 157 7.43 -9.93 23.93
N ARG A 158 8.57 -10.23 23.31
CA ARG A 158 9.27 -11.50 23.44
C ARG A 158 10.43 -11.37 24.43
N SER A 159 10.45 -12.25 25.43
CA SER A 159 11.48 -12.24 26.45
C SER A 159 12.80 -12.82 25.95
N ASN A 160 13.91 -12.31 26.47
CA ASN A 160 15.25 -12.87 26.30
C ASN A 160 15.58 -13.99 27.31
N GLY A 161 14.72 -14.21 28.32
CA GLY A 161 14.96 -15.14 29.42
C GLY A 161 13.77 -16.05 29.74
N SER A 162 13.96 -16.98 30.68
CA SER A 162 12.93 -17.95 31.09
C SER A 162 12.02 -17.46 32.22
N ILE A 163 12.44 -16.46 33.00
CA ILE A 163 11.66 -15.91 34.11
C ILE A 163 11.03 -14.59 33.65
N ILE A 164 9.71 -14.53 33.71
CA ILE A 164 8.91 -13.39 33.29
C ILE A 164 8.04 -12.97 34.47
N ASP A 165 8.04 -11.68 34.82
CA ASP A 165 7.03 -11.09 35.72
C ASP A 165 5.75 -10.80 34.93
N PRO A 166 4.66 -11.56 35.12
CA PRO A 166 3.42 -11.36 34.38
C PRO A 166 2.74 -10.02 34.69
N SER A 167 3.09 -9.38 35.81
CA SER A 167 2.49 -8.11 36.25
C SER A 167 3.16 -6.88 35.64
N LEU A 168 4.31 -7.06 34.97
CA LEU A 168 5.10 -5.98 34.39
C LEU A 168 4.29 -5.12 33.40
N LYS A 169 4.27 -3.81 33.65
CA LYS A 169 3.62 -2.81 32.80
C LYS A 169 4.65 -2.00 32.02
N VAL A 170 4.22 -1.45 30.88
CA VAL A 170 5.09 -0.66 30.01
C VAL A 170 5.65 0.57 30.73
N ASN A 171 4.86 1.20 31.61
CA ASN A 171 5.33 2.35 32.40
C ASN A 171 6.53 2.03 33.32
N ASN A 172 6.73 0.77 33.73
CA ASN A 172 7.88 0.37 34.55
C ASN A 172 9.20 0.43 33.75
N LEU A 173 9.10 0.30 32.42
CA LEU A 173 10.22 0.36 31.48
C LEU A 173 10.63 1.81 31.14
N VAL A 174 9.88 2.80 31.60
CA VAL A 174 10.10 4.22 31.35
C VAL A 174 10.67 4.89 32.61
N ASP A 175 11.64 5.78 32.43
CA ASP A 175 12.09 6.70 33.47
C ASP A 175 11.11 7.88 33.57
N THR A 176 10.43 8.00 34.70
CA THR A 176 9.40 9.01 34.94
C THR A 176 9.94 10.45 34.97
N ARG A 177 11.24 10.63 35.24
CA ARG A 177 11.86 11.96 35.28
C ARG A 177 12.25 12.47 33.90
N THR A 178 12.72 11.56 33.06
CA THR A 178 13.30 11.92 31.75
C THR A 178 12.37 11.61 30.58
N ASN A 179 11.31 10.81 30.80
CA ASN A 179 10.41 10.28 29.79
C ASN A 179 11.13 9.50 28.68
N PHE A 180 12.20 8.79 29.05
CA PHE A 180 12.94 7.89 28.16
C PHE A 180 12.85 6.44 28.62
N TRP A 181 13.09 5.53 27.68
CA TRP A 181 13.20 4.10 27.96
C TRP A 181 14.44 3.78 28.81
N LYS A 182 14.28 2.91 29.80
CA LYS A 182 15.38 2.35 30.60
C LYS A 182 16.12 1.30 29.79
N MET A 183 17.14 1.72 29.05
CA MET A 183 17.84 0.87 28.08
C MET A 183 18.44 -0.40 28.68
N ASP A 184 19.01 -0.32 29.88
CA ASP A 184 19.60 -1.50 30.55
C ASP A 184 18.55 -2.59 30.79
N LEU A 185 17.38 -2.18 31.29
CA LEU A 185 16.25 -3.08 31.53
C LEU A 185 15.67 -3.63 30.24
N LEU A 186 15.62 -2.83 29.17
CA LEU A 186 15.15 -3.33 27.86
C LEU A 186 16.06 -4.42 27.31
N ASN A 187 17.38 -4.21 27.35
CA ASN A 187 18.37 -5.16 26.85
C ASN A 187 18.43 -6.47 27.68
N GLU A 188 18.11 -6.38 28.97
CA GLU A 188 18.01 -7.55 29.85
C GLU A 188 16.75 -8.37 29.55
N LEU A 189 15.58 -7.71 29.44
CA LEU A 189 14.28 -8.38 29.40
C LEU A 189 13.86 -8.88 28.02
N PHE A 190 14.25 -8.18 26.94
CA PHE A 190 13.72 -8.40 25.60
C PHE A 190 14.78 -8.84 24.61
N ILE A 191 14.37 -9.60 23.61
CA ILE A 191 15.24 -9.93 22.47
C ILE A 191 15.62 -8.66 21.69
N PRO A 192 16.78 -8.63 21.00
CA PRO A 192 17.27 -7.43 20.31
C PRO A 192 16.30 -6.84 19.26
N GLU A 193 15.53 -7.69 18.58
CA GLU A 193 14.53 -7.24 17.60
C GLU A 193 13.42 -6.43 18.26
N ASP A 194 12.97 -6.84 19.45
CA ASP A 194 11.90 -6.16 20.18
C ASP A 194 12.43 -4.88 20.83
N VAL A 195 13.65 -4.89 21.39
CA VAL A 195 14.32 -3.66 21.89
C VAL A 195 14.33 -2.59 20.80
N SER A 196 14.72 -2.95 19.58
CA SER A 196 14.78 -2.02 18.45
C SER A 196 13.40 -1.42 18.11
N LEU A 197 12.32 -2.20 18.23
CA LEU A 197 10.96 -1.73 17.99
C LEU A 197 10.42 -0.88 19.14
N ILE A 198 10.72 -1.26 20.39
CA ILE A 198 10.32 -0.53 21.60
C ILE A 198 10.96 0.85 21.61
N CYS A 199 12.27 0.93 21.34
CA CYS A 199 12.98 2.20 21.28
C CYS A 199 12.41 3.13 20.20
N ALA A 200 11.89 2.59 19.10
CA ALA A 200 11.28 3.36 18.03
C ALA A 200 9.90 3.95 18.40
N LEU A 201 9.26 3.46 19.47
CA LEU A 201 8.01 4.03 19.97
C LEU A 201 8.28 5.42 20.57
N HIS A 202 7.37 6.35 20.31
CA HIS A 202 7.34 7.63 20.98
C HIS A 202 6.43 7.54 22.20
N LEU A 203 6.94 8.02 23.33
CA LEU A 203 6.25 8.01 24.61
C LEU A 203 5.37 9.25 24.70
N GLY A 204 4.11 9.08 25.11
CA GLY A 204 3.24 10.22 25.41
C GLY A 204 3.65 10.92 26.70
N ALA A 205 2.94 11.99 27.03
CA ALA A 205 3.03 12.55 28.38
C ALA A 205 2.65 11.48 29.44
N PRO A 206 3.24 11.50 30.64
CA PRO A 206 2.92 10.53 31.70
C PRO A 206 1.43 10.47 32.10
N THR A 207 0.67 11.52 31.79
CA THR A 207 -0.78 11.62 32.03
C THR A 207 -1.63 11.10 30.88
N LYS A 208 -1.04 10.82 29.72
CA LYS A 208 -1.76 10.39 28.51
C LYS A 208 -2.27 8.96 28.68
N GLU A 209 -3.55 8.75 28.39
CA GLU A 209 -4.13 7.41 28.40
C GLU A 209 -3.59 6.55 27.25
N ASP A 210 -3.41 5.25 27.51
CA ASP A 210 -3.10 4.29 26.46
C ASP A 210 -4.33 4.07 25.57
N THR A 211 -4.11 3.88 24.26
CA THR A 211 -5.21 3.80 23.30
C THR A 211 -5.12 2.55 22.44
N LEU A 212 -6.26 2.13 21.89
CA LEU A 212 -6.33 1.07 20.89
C LEU A 212 -6.22 1.67 19.49
N GLY A 213 -5.39 1.06 18.65
CA GLY A 213 -5.18 1.45 17.27
C GLY A 213 -5.28 0.27 16.32
N TRP A 214 -5.47 0.57 15.04
CA TRP A 214 -5.37 -0.39 13.95
C TRP A 214 -3.97 -0.34 13.34
N HIS A 215 -3.27 -1.46 13.31
CA HIS A 215 -1.87 -1.51 12.87
C HIS A 215 -1.71 -1.37 11.35
N PHE A 216 -2.64 -1.92 10.56
CA PHE A 216 -2.52 -1.99 9.09
C PHE A 216 -2.98 -0.73 8.34
N THR A 217 -3.01 0.42 9.00
CA THR A 217 -3.24 1.72 8.36
C THR A 217 -2.29 2.76 8.95
N LYS A 218 -1.79 3.67 8.11
CA LYS A 218 -0.92 4.76 8.56
C LYS A 218 -1.57 5.58 9.67
N SER A 219 -2.85 5.91 9.53
CA SER A 219 -3.57 6.73 10.50
C SER A 219 -3.89 6.03 11.81
N GLY A 220 -3.82 4.70 11.87
CA GLY A 220 -4.29 3.94 13.02
C GLY A 220 -5.80 3.68 13.04
N LYS A 221 -6.55 4.10 12.02
CA LYS A 221 -8.00 3.85 11.92
C LYS A 221 -8.30 2.58 11.13
N TYR A 222 -9.26 1.79 11.61
CA TYR A 222 -9.78 0.65 10.87
C TYR A 222 -10.52 1.10 9.60
N SER A 223 -10.26 0.42 8.48
CA SER A 223 -11.06 0.51 7.27
C SER A 223 -11.47 -0.89 6.81
N VAL A 224 -12.60 -1.02 6.11
CA VAL A 224 -13.00 -2.33 5.52
C VAL A 224 -11.93 -2.83 4.56
N LYS A 225 -11.25 -1.93 3.85
CA LYS A 225 -10.16 -2.27 2.92
C LYS A 225 -8.98 -2.90 3.68
N SER A 226 -8.55 -2.29 4.78
CA SER A 226 -7.43 -2.82 5.59
C SER A 226 -7.80 -4.12 6.27
N GLY A 227 -8.99 -4.23 6.87
CA GLY A 227 -9.45 -5.49 7.47
C GLY A 227 -9.63 -6.62 6.45
N TYR A 228 -10.09 -6.32 5.23
CA TYR A 228 -10.12 -7.32 4.15
C TYR A 228 -8.73 -7.80 3.81
N HIS A 229 -7.76 -6.89 3.67
CA HIS A 229 -6.37 -7.27 3.42
C HIS A 229 -5.80 -8.16 4.54
N THR A 230 -6.05 -7.80 5.81
CA THR A 230 -5.63 -8.62 6.96
C THR A 230 -6.25 -10.03 6.94
N ALA A 231 -7.52 -10.17 6.58
CA ALA A 231 -8.17 -11.48 6.43
C ALA A 231 -7.54 -12.32 5.30
N ARG A 232 -7.00 -11.66 4.26
CA ARG A 232 -6.35 -12.33 3.12
C ARG A 232 -4.95 -12.81 3.44
N LEU A 233 -4.20 -12.11 4.31
CA LEU A 233 -2.86 -12.49 4.74
C LEU A 233 -2.84 -13.85 5.47
N GLU A 234 -3.83 -14.11 6.34
CA GLU A 234 -3.99 -15.39 7.05
C GLU A 234 -4.12 -16.59 6.08
N ASN A 235 -4.81 -16.41 4.97
CA ASN A 235 -4.98 -17.47 3.98
C ASN A 235 -3.71 -17.73 3.17
N GLN A 236 -2.76 -16.79 3.14
CA GLN A 236 -1.49 -16.93 2.43
C GLN A 236 -0.41 -17.61 3.29
N GLU A 237 -0.35 -17.37 4.61
CA GLU A 237 0.60 -18.06 5.52
C GLU A 237 0.38 -19.58 5.57
N ASN A 238 -0.86 -20.04 5.39
CA ASN A 238 -1.18 -21.47 5.30
C ASN A 238 -0.80 -22.11 3.95
N ASN A 239 -0.38 -21.31 2.95
CA ASN A 239 0.16 -21.83 1.70
C ASN A 239 1.69 -21.84 1.83
N LEU A 240 2.26 -23.05 1.83
CA LEU A 240 3.71 -23.33 1.83
C LEU A 240 4.50 -22.26 1.07
N SER A 241 5.60 -21.80 1.67
CA SER A 241 6.58 -20.91 1.06
C SER A 241 6.93 -21.40 -0.35
N PHE A 242 6.43 -20.69 -1.36
CA PHE A 242 6.73 -21.01 -2.75
C PHE A 242 8.22 -20.76 -2.98
N ILE A 243 8.99 -21.83 -3.16
CA ILE A 243 10.40 -21.76 -3.52
C ILE A 243 10.46 -21.65 -5.05
N GLY A 244 10.73 -20.44 -5.55
CA GLY A 244 10.85 -20.15 -6.97
C GLY A 244 10.74 -18.65 -7.28
N PRO A 245 11.07 -18.23 -8.52
CA PRO A 245 10.97 -16.82 -8.92
C PRO A 245 9.51 -16.33 -8.85
N GLN A 246 9.29 -15.24 -8.12
CA GLN A 246 7.94 -14.67 -7.98
C GLN A 246 7.55 -13.85 -9.22
N ILE A 247 6.58 -14.34 -9.98
CA ILE A 247 6.04 -13.64 -11.15
C ILE A 247 4.98 -12.58 -10.81
N ASN A 248 4.72 -12.33 -9.52
CA ASN A 248 3.72 -11.36 -9.08
C ASN A 248 4.05 -9.94 -9.55
N LEU A 249 5.34 -9.58 -9.55
CA LEU A 249 5.81 -8.27 -10.02
C LEU A 249 5.52 -8.06 -11.51
N LEU A 250 5.82 -9.07 -12.35
CA LEU A 250 5.46 -9.08 -13.77
C LEU A 250 3.93 -8.94 -13.97
N LYS A 251 3.14 -9.76 -13.26
CA LYS A 251 1.67 -9.71 -13.32
C LYS A 251 1.09 -8.38 -12.83
N ALA A 252 1.70 -7.76 -11.84
CA ALA A 252 1.27 -6.47 -11.32
C ALA A 252 1.58 -5.34 -12.30
N HIS A 253 2.70 -5.44 -13.02
CA HIS A 253 3.11 -4.44 -13.99
C HIS A 253 2.17 -4.37 -15.20
N THR A 254 1.54 -5.48 -15.62
CA THR A 254 0.56 -5.46 -16.74
C THR A 254 -0.56 -4.43 -16.53
N TRP A 255 -0.94 -4.15 -15.29
CA TRP A 255 -1.98 -3.17 -14.97
C TRP A 255 -1.52 -1.72 -15.11
N LYS A 256 -0.20 -1.49 -15.13
CA LYS A 256 0.45 -0.18 -15.29
C LYS A 256 0.80 0.14 -16.75
N VAL A 257 0.83 -0.87 -17.63
CA VAL A 257 1.15 -0.71 -19.06
C VAL A 257 0.20 0.31 -19.71
N HIS A 258 0.76 1.26 -20.47
CA HIS A 258 -0.01 2.33 -21.11
C HIS A 258 -0.72 1.84 -22.38
N CYS A 259 -1.84 1.13 -22.20
CA CYS A 259 -2.66 0.58 -23.27
C CYS A 259 -4.13 0.40 -22.81
N PRO A 260 -5.07 0.08 -23.73
CA PRO A 260 -6.46 -0.19 -23.38
C PRO A 260 -6.62 -1.27 -22.30
N PRO A 261 -7.63 -1.17 -21.40
CA PRO A 261 -7.85 -2.17 -20.34
C PRO A 261 -7.95 -3.62 -20.82
N LYS A 262 -8.47 -3.83 -22.03
CA LYS A 262 -8.57 -5.14 -22.69
C LYS A 262 -7.18 -5.76 -22.91
N LEU A 263 -6.21 -4.97 -23.36
CA LEU A 263 -4.85 -5.45 -23.63
C LEU A 263 -4.10 -5.72 -22.33
N ARG A 264 -4.26 -4.87 -21.31
CA ARG A 264 -3.74 -5.14 -19.95
C ARG A 264 -4.22 -6.48 -19.41
N HIS A 265 -5.51 -6.77 -19.58
CA HIS A 265 -6.09 -8.04 -19.19
C HIS A 265 -5.51 -9.21 -19.99
N PHE A 266 -5.33 -9.08 -21.30
CA PHE A 266 -4.74 -10.12 -22.13
C PHE A 266 -3.28 -10.41 -21.74
N LEU A 267 -2.45 -9.39 -21.52
CA LEU A 267 -1.09 -9.53 -21.00
C LEU A 267 -1.07 -10.26 -19.65
N TRP A 268 -2.01 -9.91 -18.76
CA TRP A 268 -2.20 -10.63 -17.50
C TRP A 268 -2.58 -12.09 -17.72
N GLN A 269 -3.50 -12.41 -18.65
CA GLN A 269 -3.90 -13.78 -18.98
C GLN A 269 -2.71 -14.61 -19.48
N MET A 270 -1.81 -14.04 -20.28
CA MET A 270 -0.60 -14.70 -20.74
C MET A 270 0.30 -15.11 -19.57
N LEU A 271 0.63 -14.16 -18.68
CA LEU A 271 1.43 -14.44 -17.47
C LEU A 271 0.73 -15.37 -16.47
N ALA A 272 -0.60 -15.35 -16.46
CA ALA A 272 -1.43 -16.20 -15.63
C ALA A 272 -1.61 -17.63 -16.17
N GLY A 273 -1.21 -17.89 -17.43
CA GLY A 273 -1.44 -19.17 -18.09
C GLY A 273 -2.91 -19.42 -18.44
N CYS A 274 -3.69 -18.36 -18.64
CA CYS A 274 -5.13 -18.40 -18.87
C CYS A 274 -5.53 -18.13 -20.33
N VAL A 275 -4.61 -18.39 -21.27
CA VAL A 275 -4.84 -18.23 -22.72
C VAL A 275 -5.12 -19.61 -23.33
N PRO A 276 -6.15 -19.75 -24.19
CA PRO A 276 -6.56 -21.03 -24.77
C PRO A 276 -5.68 -21.48 -25.95
N VAL A 277 -4.39 -21.68 -25.71
CA VAL A 277 -3.51 -22.41 -26.63
C VAL A 277 -3.74 -23.92 -26.50
N THR A 278 -3.40 -24.71 -27.51
CA THR A 278 -3.71 -26.16 -27.52
C THR A 278 -3.09 -26.89 -26.33
N GLU A 279 -1.88 -26.53 -25.89
CA GLU A 279 -1.25 -27.12 -24.70
C GLU A 279 -2.11 -26.92 -23.44
N ASN A 280 -2.64 -25.71 -23.25
CA ASN A 280 -3.48 -25.37 -22.11
C ASN A 280 -4.86 -26.01 -22.20
N LEU A 281 -5.43 -26.13 -23.41
CA LEU A 281 -6.69 -26.84 -23.63
C LEU A 281 -6.54 -28.33 -23.31
N ARG A 282 -5.45 -28.97 -23.72
CA ARG A 282 -5.16 -30.37 -23.38
C ARG A 282 -4.95 -30.58 -21.88
N LYS A 283 -4.24 -29.67 -21.20
CA LYS A 283 -4.10 -29.67 -19.72
C LYS A 283 -5.47 -29.57 -19.00
N ARG A 284 -6.51 -29.10 -19.70
CA ARG A 284 -7.89 -29.01 -19.21
C ARG A 284 -8.78 -30.17 -19.64
N GLY A 285 -8.21 -31.21 -20.27
CA GLY A 285 -8.94 -32.40 -20.70
C GLY A 285 -9.72 -32.23 -22.00
N ILE A 286 -9.49 -31.15 -22.76
CA ILE A 286 -10.05 -31.00 -24.10
C ILE A 286 -9.19 -31.82 -25.07
N ASN A 287 -9.82 -32.75 -25.78
CA ASN A 287 -9.13 -33.55 -26.78
C ASN A 287 -8.95 -32.72 -28.06
N CYS A 288 -7.71 -32.25 -28.28
CA CYS A 288 -7.32 -31.52 -29.49
C CYS A 288 -5.88 -31.86 -29.85
N ASP A 289 -5.53 -31.67 -31.12
CA ASP A 289 -4.12 -31.68 -31.53
C ASP A 289 -3.36 -30.58 -30.79
N ILE A 290 -2.18 -30.91 -30.29
CA ILE A 290 -1.30 -30.00 -29.58
C ILE A 290 -0.34 -29.25 -30.48
N GLY A 291 -0.18 -29.71 -31.72
CA GLY A 291 0.67 -29.04 -32.69
C GLY A 291 0.22 -27.62 -32.98
N CYS A 292 1.14 -26.78 -33.43
CA CYS A 292 0.81 -25.46 -33.92
C CYS A 292 0.28 -25.55 -35.35
N ALA A 293 -1.01 -25.24 -35.53
CA ALA A 293 -1.65 -25.24 -36.86
C ALA A 293 -1.06 -24.23 -37.86
N ARG A 294 -0.20 -23.29 -37.42
CA ARG A 294 0.44 -22.29 -38.29
C ARG A 294 1.79 -22.73 -38.83
N CYS A 295 2.65 -23.29 -37.98
CA CYS A 295 4.03 -23.59 -38.34
C CYS A 295 4.41 -25.07 -38.22
N GLY A 296 3.48 -25.93 -37.77
CA GLY A 296 3.72 -27.36 -37.62
C GLY A 296 4.56 -27.77 -36.42
N ALA A 297 4.90 -26.86 -35.51
CA ALA A 297 5.63 -27.20 -34.28
C ALA A 297 4.84 -28.22 -33.44
N GLU A 298 5.56 -29.11 -32.75
CA GLU A 298 4.95 -30.22 -32.00
C GLU A 298 4.02 -29.78 -30.86
N VAL A 299 4.31 -28.64 -30.23
CA VAL A 299 3.52 -28.12 -29.10
C VAL A 299 3.29 -26.62 -29.25
N GLU A 300 2.03 -26.20 -29.28
CA GLU A 300 1.64 -24.80 -29.22
C GLU A 300 1.46 -24.34 -27.76
N THR A 301 2.52 -23.74 -27.22
CA THR A 301 2.51 -23.03 -25.93
C THR A 301 2.17 -21.54 -26.12
N ILE A 302 1.88 -20.82 -25.02
CA ILE A 302 1.68 -19.36 -25.08
C ILE A 302 2.95 -18.66 -25.62
N ASN A 303 4.13 -19.10 -25.17
CA ASN A 303 5.39 -18.55 -25.66
C ASN A 303 5.55 -18.82 -27.15
N HIS A 304 5.27 -20.05 -27.58
CA HIS A 304 5.33 -20.41 -28.97
C HIS A 304 4.42 -19.53 -29.83
N THR A 305 3.13 -19.46 -29.49
CA THR A 305 2.14 -18.68 -30.27
C THR A 305 2.54 -17.22 -30.45
N ILE A 306 3.06 -16.58 -29.40
CA ILE A 306 3.29 -15.13 -29.39
C ILE A 306 4.73 -14.77 -29.81
N PHE A 307 5.72 -15.62 -29.55
CA PHE A 307 7.13 -15.25 -29.64
C PHE A 307 7.96 -16.15 -30.58
N GLU A 308 7.67 -17.45 -30.68
CA GLU A 308 8.55 -18.39 -31.39
C GLU A 308 7.97 -18.91 -32.72
N CYS A 309 6.64 -18.83 -32.90
CA CYS A 309 5.97 -19.26 -34.12
C CYS A 309 6.52 -18.47 -35.32
N HIS A 310 6.72 -19.12 -36.48
CA HIS A 310 7.37 -18.48 -37.64
C HIS A 310 6.78 -17.12 -38.02
N PRO A 311 5.44 -16.95 -38.17
CA PRO A 311 4.87 -15.65 -38.47
C PRO A 311 5.03 -14.63 -37.33
N ALA A 312 5.00 -15.08 -36.07
CA ALA A 312 5.20 -14.20 -34.92
C ALA A 312 6.64 -13.67 -34.87
N ARG A 313 7.64 -14.53 -35.12
CA ARG A 313 9.05 -14.13 -35.23
C ARG A 313 9.27 -13.12 -36.35
N GLN A 314 8.60 -13.28 -37.49
CA GLN A 314 8.65 -12.31 -38.59
C GLN A 314 8.08 -10.96 -38.15
N ILE A 315 6.92 -10.95 -37.48
CA ILE A 315 6.33 -9.72 -36.95
C ILE A 315 7.30 -9.00 -35.99
N TRP A 316 7.91 -9.73 -35.05
CA TRP A 316 8.88 -9.14 -34.13
C TRP A 316 10.13 -8.61 -34.86
N ALA A 317 10.65 -9.36 -35.83
CA ALA A 317 11.81 -8.94 -36.61
C ALA A 317 11.54 -7.71 -37.50
N LEU A 318 10.29 -7.51 -37.91
CA LEU A 318 9.85 -6.34 -38.69
C LEU A 318 9.50 -5.13 -37.81
N SER A 319 9.26 -5.35 -36.51
CA SER A 319 8.89 -4.30 -35.57
C SER A 319 10.09 -3.47 -35.13
N GLN A 320 9.83 -2.33 -34.48
CA GLN A 320 10.87 -1.47 -33.90
C GLN A 320 11.52 -2.05 -32.63
N ILE A 321 11.09 -3.24 -32.18
CA ILE A 321 11.62 -3.88 -30.99
C ILE A 321 12.89 -4.67 -31.37
N PRO A 322 14.03 -4.42 -30.69
CA PRO A 322 15.28 -5.08 -31.01
C PRO A 322 15.18 -6.59 -30.75
N THR A 323 15.36 -7.40 -31.81
CA THR A 323 15.32 -8.87 -31.76
C THR A 323 16.73 -9.46 -31.70
N VAL A 324 17.40 -9.29 -30.56
CA VAL A 324 18.76 -9.81 -30.35
C VAL A 324 18.71 -11.33 -30.09
N PRO A 325 19.41 -12.18 -30.88
CA PRO A 325 19.47 -13.61 -30.66
C PRO A 325 19.88 -13.97 -29.22
N GLY A 326 19.17 -14.91 -28.61
CA GLY A 326 19.39 -15.31 -27.22
C GLY A 326 18.81 -14.36 -26.16
N THR A 327 18.32 -13.17 -26.55
CA THR A 327 17.69 -12.21 -25.64
C THR A 327 16.19 -12.09 -25.89
N PHE A 328 15.79 -11.73 -27.11
CA PHE A 328 14.38 -11.58 -27.48
C PHE A 328 14.17 -11.92 -28.97
N PRO A 329 13.19 -12.77 -29.31
CA PRO A 329 12.41 -13.61 -28.40
C PRO A 329 13.24 -14.76 -27.78
N SER A 330 12.90 -15.15 -26.56
CA SER A 330 13.51 -16.24 -25.78
C SER A 330 12.53 -17.40 -25.54
N ALA A 331 13.04 -18.51 -25.00
CA ALA A 331 12.24 -19.69 -24.64
C ALA A 331 11.29 -19.48 -23.43
N SER A 332 11.37 -18.32 -22.75
CA SER A 332 10.58 -18.03 -21.56
C SER A 332 9.63 -16.87 -21.79
N ILE A 333 8.33 -17.13 -21.64
CA ILE A 333 7.28 -16.10 -21.67
C ILE A 333 7.54 -15.00 -20.64
N TYR A 334 8.12 -15.36 -19.49
CA TYR A 334 8.42 -14.41 -18.42
C TYR A 334 9.61 -13.52 -18.78
N ALA A 335 10.66 -14.09 -19.37
CA ALA A 335 11.82 -13.32 -19.82
C ALA A 335 11.46 -12.39 -20.99
N ASN A 336 10.60 -12.86 -21.90
CA ASN A 336 10.10 -12.04 -23.01
C ASN A 336 9.29 -10.84 -22.52
N LEU A 337 8.43 -11.01 -21.53
CA LEU A 337 7.67 -9.89 -20.96
C LEU A 337 8.52 -9.00 -20.04
N ASP A 338 9.49 -9.53 -19.30
CA ASP A 338 10.49 -8.71 -18.58
C ASP A 338 11.25 -7.80 -19.56
N HIS A 339 11.66 -8.37 -20.69
CA HIS A 339 12.34 -7.63 -21.74
C HIS A 339 11.49 -6.47 -22.27
N LEU A 340 10.25 -6.77 -22.67
CA LEU A 340 9.30 -5.78 -23.18
C LEU A 340 8.93 -4.70 -22.15
N PHE A 341 8.92 -5.02 -20.86
CA PHE A 341 8.55 -4.06 -19.82
C PHE A 341 9.70 -3.14 -19.41
N TRP A 342 10.94 -3.63 -19.38
CA TRP A 342 12.02 -2.91 -18.70
C TRP A 342 13.40 -2.97 -19.36
N ARG A 343 13.63 -3.80 -20.38
CA ARG A 343 14.98 -4.01 -20.93
C ARG A 343 15.19 -3.37 -22.30
N ILE A 344 14.15 -2.80 -22.90
CA ILE A 344 14.29 -2.06 -24.15
C ILE A 344 14.90 -0.68 -23.84
N SER A 345 15.95 -0.30 -24.58
CA SER A 345 16.57 1.03 -24.48
C SER A 345 15.55 2.12 -24.83
N SER A 346 15.64 3.28 -24.17
CA SER A 346 14.78 4.44 -24.43
C SER A 346 14.90 5.00 -25.85
N GLU A 347 15.92 4.59 -26.60
CA GLU A 347 16.14 4.95 -28.00
C GLU A 347 15.14 4.28 -28.96
N PHE A 348 14.51 3.17 -28.55
CA PHE A 348 13.53 2.46 -29.37
C PHE A 348 12.10 2.77 -28.95
N ASP A 349 11.22 3.02 -29.92
CA ASP A 349 9.78 3.09 -29.66
C ASP A 349 9.24 1.68 -29.39
N SER A 350 9.05 1.38 -28.11
CA SER A 350 8.47 0.13 -27.63
C SER A 350 6.97 0.25 -27.35
N THR A 351 6.34 1.38 -27.61
CA THR A 351 4.97 1.63 -27.12
C THR A 351 3.91 0.71 -27.75
N SER A 352 4.18 0.15 -28.94
CA SER A 352 3.24 -0.68 -29.71
C SER A 352 3.21 -2.16 -29.29
N TYR A 353 4.14 -2.65 -28.45
CA TYR A 353 4.23 -4.09 -28.12
C TYR A 353 2.92 -4.72 -27.60
N PRO A 354 2.06 -4.03 -26.80
CA PRO A 354 0.80 -4.63 -26.34
C PRO A 354 -0.16 -4.95 -27.49
N TRP A 355 -0.15 -4.10 -28.53
CA TRP A 355 -0.96 -4.30 -29.73
C TRP A 355 -0.35 -5.39 -30.61
N ILE A 356 0.97 -5.43 -30.77
CA ILE A 356 1.65 -6.48 -31.53
C ILE A 356 1.28 -7.86 -30.97
N ILE A 357 1.40 -8.05 -29.64
CA ILE A 357 0.99 -9.28 -28.95
C ILE A 357 -0.47 -9.63 -29.23
N TRP A 358 -1.37 -8.65 -29.11
CA TRP A 358 -2.80 -8.84 -29.31
C TRP A 358 -3.16 -9.22 -30.76
N TYR A 359 -2.48 -8.63 -31.73
CA TYR A 359 -2.70 -8.89 -33.15
C TYR A 359 -2.08 -10.20 -33.63
N ILE A 360 -0.93 -10.61 -33.06
CA ILE A 360 -0.39 -11.97 -33.26
C ILE A 360 -1.42 -13.00 -32.78
N TRP A 361 -2.02 -12.78 -31.60
CA TRP A 361 -3.08 -13.64 -31.07
C TRP A 361 -4.33 -13.67 -31.97
N LYS A 362 -4.79 -12.50 -32.46
CA LYS A 362 -5.93 -12.43 -33.39
C LYS A 362 -5.66 -13.17 -34.70
N ALA A 363 -4.51 -12.93 -35.34
CA ALA A 363 -4.12 -13.61 -36.57
C ALA A 363 -4.03 -15.13 -36.39
N ARG A 364 -3.54 -15.61 -35.24
CA ARG A 364 -3.56 -17.04 -34.92
C ARG A 364 -4.99 -17.60 -34.83
N ASN A 365 -5.92 -16.87 -34.21
CA ASN A 365 -7.31 -17.34 -34.09
C ASN A 365 -8.04 -17.32 -35.43
N GLU A 366 -7.84 -16.31 -36.27
CA GLU A 366 -8.41 -16.26 -37.62
C GLU A 366 -7.88 -17.42 -38.48
N LYS A 367 -6.60 -17.77 -38.35
CA LYS A 367 -6.06 -18.96 -39.02
C LYS A 367 -6.70 -20.25 -38.49
N LEU A 368 -6.94 -20.37 -37.19
CA LEU A 368 -7.49 -21.58 -36.60
C LEU A 368 -8.99 -21.78 -36.93
N PHE A 369 -9.79 -20.71 -36.85
CA PHE A 369 -11.26 -20.79 -36.94
C PHE A 369 -11.79 -20.47 -38.33
N ASP A 370 -11.11 -19.60 -39.08
CA ASP A 370 -11.56 -19.14 -40.40
C ASP A 370 -10.62 -19.58 -41.53
N ASN A 371 -9.52 -20.30 -41.20
CA ASN A 371 -8.45 -20.71 -42.12
C ASN A 371 -7.79 -19.54 -42.89
N VAL A 372 -7.87 -18.33 -42.36
CA VAL A 372 -7.26 -17.12 -42.95
C VAL A 372 -5.83 -16.97 -42.45
N ASP A 373 -4.85 -17.03 -43.35
CA ASP A 373 -3.45 -16.70 -43.01
C ASP A 373 -3.17 -15.25 -43.37
N LYS A 374 -2.76 -14.45 -42.37
CA LYS A 374 -2.49 -13.03 -42.55
C LYS A 374 -1.00 -12.80 -42.74
N ASP A 375 -0.69 -11.90 -43.67
CA ASP A 375 0.68 -11.46 -43.88
C ASP A 375 1.24 -10.77 -42.62
N PRO A 376 2.43 -11.19 -42.13
CA PRO A 376 3.10 -10.58 -40.97
C PRO A 376 3.23 -9.06 -41.01
N ARG A 377 3.51 -8.45 -42.18
CA ARG A 377 3.65 -6.99 -42.29
C ARG A 377 2.30 -6.30 -42.14
N GLU A 378 1.24 -6.87 -42.70
CA GLU A 378 -0.12 -6.35 -42.52
C GLU A 378 -0.55 -6.39 -41.05
N VAL A 379 -0.28 -7.50 -40.35
CA VAL A 379 -0.59 -7.66 -38.92
C VAL A 379 0.16 -6.62 -38.07
N LEU A 380 1.45 -6.38 -38.37
CA LEU A 380 2.25 -5.36 -37.69
C LEU A 380 1.71 -3.94 -37.95
N CYS A 381 1.45 -3.62 -39.22
CA CYS A 381 0.91 -2.31 -39.63
C CYS A 381 -0.43 -2.00 -38.94
N LEU A 382 -1.32 -2.99 -38.82
CA LEU A 382 -2.57 -2.84 -38.07
C LEU A 382 -2.35 -2.60 -36.58
N ALA A 383 -1.40 -3.33 -35.96
CA ALA A 383 -1.07 -3.16 -34.56
C ALA A 383 -0.52 -1.76 -34.25
N GLU A 384 0.41 -1.27 -35.08
CA GLU A 384 1.01 0.06 -34.94
C GLU A 384 -0.01 1.17 -35.19
N LYS A 385 -0.85 1.04 -36.23
CA LYS A 385 -1.94 1.99 -36.49
C LYS A 385 -2.92 2.08 -35.32
N GLU A 386 -3.36 0.96 -34.75
CA GLU A 386 -4.26 0.98 -33.58
C GLU A 386 -3.58 1.55 -32.34
N ALA A 387 -2.28 1.29 -32.15
CA ALA A 387 -1.50 1.88 -31.07
C ALA A 387 -1.43 3.41 -31.19
N GLN A 388 -1.09 3.91 -32.38
CA GLN A 388 -1.03 5.34 -32.68
C GLN A 388 -2.41 6.01 -32.52
N SER A 389 -3.46 5.44 -33.12
CA SER A 389 -4.82 5.98 -32.99
C SER A 389 -5.26 6.07 -31.52
N TRP A 390 -4.95 5.06 -30.71
CA TRP A 390 -5.28 5.08 -29.29
C TRP A 390 -4.46 6.12 -28.52
N GLN A 391 -3.17 6.28 -28.82
CA GLN A 391 -2.32 7.31 -28.21
C GLN A 391 -2.81 8.72 -28.53
N THR A 392 -3.13 9.01 -29.80
CA THR A 392 -3.69 10.30 -30.22
C THR A 392 -4.99 10.61 -29.45
N ALA A 393 -5.89 9.64 -29.34
CA ALA A 393 -7.14 9.81 -28.58
C ALA A 393 -6.90 10.08 -27.08
N GLN A 394 -5.83 9.57 -26.46
CA GLN A 394 -5.50 9.91 -25.08
C GLN A 394 -5.02 11.37 -24.92
N VAL A 395 -4.26 11.88 -25.90
CA VAL A 395 -3.80 13.28 -25.89
C VAL A 395 -4.98 14.24 -26.05
N GLU A 396 -5.90 13.95 -26.96
CA GLU A 396 -7.13 14.73 -27.17
C GLU A 396 -8.00 14.76 -25.89
N LEU A 397 -8.25 13.61 -25.27
CA LEU A 397 -8.99 13.55 -24.01
C LEU A 397 -8.28 14.34 -22.90
N HIS A 398 -6.95 14.34 -22.87
CA HIS A 398 -6.22 15.11 -21.87
C HIS A 398 -6.31 16.63 -22.13
N ALA A 399 -6.27 17.04 -23.39
CA ALA A 399 -6.44 18.43 -23.83
C ALA A 399 -7.87 18.94 -23.56
N GLU A 400 -8.90 18.14 -23.86
CA GLU A 400 -10.30 18.46 -23.57
C GLU A 400 -10.59 18.55 -22.07
N ASN A 401 -10.01 17.65 -21.26
CA ASN A 401 -10.11 17.74 -19.80
C ASN A 401 -9.40 19.00 -19.27
N LEU A 402 -8.28 19.43 -19.88
CA LEU A 402 -7.62 20.69 -19.52
C LEU A 402 -8.46 21.91 -19.93
N GLY A 403 -9.12 21.87 -21.08
CA GLY A 403 -9.99 22.94 -21.59
C GLY A 403 -11.32 23.08 -20.84
N SER A 404 -11.84 21.99 -20.26
CA SER A 404 -13.09 21.97 -19.50
C SER A 404 -12.92 22.32 -18.00
N LEU A 405 -11.68 22.40 -17.49
CA LEU A 405 -11.37 22.63 -16.07
C LEU A 405 -11.23 24.12 -15.66
N VAL A 406 -11.79 25.08 -16.41
CA VAL A 406 -11.72 26.52 -16.08
C VAL A 406 -12.70 26.94 -14.95
N GLN A 407 -13.44 26.02 -14.31
CA GLN A 407 -14.37 26.38 -13.22
C GLN A 407 -14.31 25.54 -11.93
N ASP A 408 -13.24 24.80 -11.65
CA ASP A 408 -13.12 24.06 -10.38
C ASP A 408 -11.88 24.53 -9.58
N THR A 409 -12.08 25.51 -8.69
CA THR A 409 -11.12 25.95 -7.66
C THR A 409 -10.85 24.82 -6.66
N ARG A 410 -9.94 23.91 -7.02
CA ARG A 410 -9.20 23.09 -6.04
C ARG A 410 -7.82 23.71 -5.87
N PRO A 411 -7.27 23.76 -4.65
CA PRO A 411 -5.93 24.29 -4.44
C PRO A 411 -4.94 23.34 -5.14
N ARG A 412 -4.48 23.76 -6.33
CA ARG A 412 -3.28 23.20 -6.96
C ARG A 412 -2.13 23.36 -5.98
N VAL A 413 -1.23 22.38 -5.95
CA VAL A 413 0.09 22.50 -5.31
C VAL A 413 0.65 23.83 -5.78
N ARG A 414 0.72 24.82 -4.87
CA ARG A 414 1.32 26.11 -5.18
C ARG A 414 2.80 25.82 -5.37
N ASP A 415 3.28 25.89 -6.61
CA ASP A 415 4.69 26.17 -6.82
C ASP A 415 4.97 27.47 -6.05
N ILE A 416 5.90 27.40 -5.09
CA ILE A 416 6.35 28.55 -4.33
C ILE A 416 7.16 29.43 -5.28
N SER A 417 6.45 30.16 -6.11
CA SER A 417 6.88 31.44 -6.60
C SER A 417 5.82 32.43 -6.11
N GLN A 418 6.16 33.14 -5.03
CA GLN A 418 5.51 34.37 -4.59
C GLN A 418 4.14 34.22 -3.90
N ASP A 419 4.15 33.71 -2.66
CA ASP A 419 3.27 34.30 -1.65
C ASP A 419 4.10 35.34 -0.88
N THR A 420 4.02 36.60 -1.31
CA THR A 420 4.74 37.75 -0.74
C THR A 420 4.05 38.32 0.51
N SER A 421 3.06 37.61 1.06
CA SER A 421 2.23 38.08 2.19
C SER A 421 2.72 37.65 3.58
N TYR A 422 3.70 36.73 3.67
CA TYR A 422 4.24 36.26 4.95
C TYR A 422 5.51 37.03 5.31
N SER A 423 5.45 37.83 6.38
CA SER A 423 6.55 38.66 6.90
C SER A 423 7.55 37.90 7.78
N GLY A 424 7.22 36.68 8.20
CA GLY A 424 8.02 35.87 9.12
C GLY A 424 9.04 34.95 8.45
N HIS A 425 9.50 33.98 9.23
CA HIS A 425 10.46 32.97 8.82
C HIS A 425 9.82 31.87 7.96
N ARG A 426 10.60 31.31 7.04
CA ARG A 426 10.20 30.16 6.20
C ARG A 426 11.07 28.97 6.53
N CYS A 427 10.48 27.94 7.14
CA CYS A 427 11.18 26.74 7.58
C CYS A 427 10.80 25.53 6.73
N PHE A 428 11.75 25.03 5.95
CA PHE A 428 11.63 23.82 5.13
C PHE A 428 12.06 22.62 5.95
N ILE A 429 11.27 21.57 6.01
CA ILE A 429 11.51 20.39 6.84
C ILE A 429 11.46 19.10 6.02
N ASP A 430 12.24 18.10 6.43
CA ASP A 430 12.23 16.77 5.82
C ASP A 430 12.69 15.68 6.80
N GLY A 431 12.08 14.50 6.68
CA GLY A 431 12.44 13.30 7.43
C GLY A 431 12.97 12.17 6.53
N SER A 432 14.17 11.66 6.81
CA SER A 432 14.78 10.55 6.10
C SER A 432 14.71 9.25 6.91
N TRP A 433 14.16 8.19 6.32
CA TRP A 433 14.00 6.88 6.97
C TRP A 433 14.35 5.74 6.02
N LYS A 434 14.97 4.68 6.56
CA LYS A 434 15.17 3.41 5.84
C LYS A 434 15.11 2.24 6.80
N GLU A 435 14.46 1.15 6.37
CA GLU A 435 14.22 -0.02 7.22
C GLU A 435 15.50 -0.67 7.74
N SER A 436 16.55 -0.70 6.91
CA SER A 436 17.85 -1.32 7.18
C SER A 436 18.75 -0.53 8.12
N ASP A 437 18.45 0.75 8.36
CA ASP A 437 19.40 1.66 8.99
C ASP A 437 19.17 1.73 10.51
N LYS A 438 20.19 2.12 11.27
CA LYS A 438 20.07 2.24 12.73
C LYS A 438 19.39 3.54 13.17
N PHE A 439 19.50 4.56 12.34
CA PHE A 439 19.00 5.91 12.63
C PHE A 439 17.98 6.35 11.59
N SER A 440 17.14 7.28 12.02
CA SER A 440 16.37 8.17 11.16
C SER A 440 17.05 9.53 11.13
N GLY A 441 17.00 10.24 10.00
CA GLY A 441 17.54 11.59 9.89
C GLY A 441 16.42 12.62 9.83
N THR A 442 16.62 13.74 10.49
CA THR A 442 15.74 14.91 10.42
C THR A 442 16.55 16.09 9.91
N GLY A 443 15.96 16.87 9.02
CA GLY A 443 16.60 18.03 8.40
C GLY A 443 15.64 19.20 8.32
N TRP A 444 16.13 20.40 8.60
CA TRP A 444 15.38 21.62 8.36
C TRP A 444 16.28 22.77 7.92
N VAL A 445 15.71 23.69 7.14
CA VAL A 445 16.37 24.92 6.69
C VAL A 445 15.39 26.07 6.88
N CYS A 446 15.78 27.08 7.65
CA CYS A 446 14.97 28.24 7.92
C CYS A 446 15.59 29.49 7.28
N THR A 447 14.78 30.26 6.57
CA THR A 447 15.20 31.49 5.89
C THR A 447 14.35 32.67 6.37
N SER A 448 14.99 33.78 6.70
CA SER A 448 14.32 35.05 6.99
C SER A 448 14.09 35.85 5.71
N VAL A 449 12.98 36.59 5.63
CA VAL A 449 12.68 37.50 4.51
C VAL A 449 13.61 38.73 4.53
N ASN A 450 14.22 39.03 5.68
CA ASN A 450 15.07 40.21 5.88
C ASN A 450 16.51 40.06 5.35
N GLY A 451 16.83 38.96 4.65
CA GLY A 451 18.14 38.74 4.03
C GLY A 451 19.22 38.20 4.97
N GLU A 452 18.84 37.72 6.16
CA GLU A 452 19.76 37.02 7.06
C GLU A 452 20.21 35.67 6.49
N ALA A 453 21.40 35.23 6.88
CA ALA A 453 21.93 33.93 6.49
C ALA A 453 20.98 32.81 6.95
N PRO A 454 20.70 31.79 6.10
CA PRO A 454 19.79 30.73 6.46
C PRO A 454 20.35 29.92 7.63
N THR A 455 19.51 29.69 8.63
CA THR A 455 19.81 28.73 9.70
C THR A 455 19.35 27.34 9.26
N MET A 456 20.03 26.31 9.71
CA MET A 456 19.73 24.94 9.33
C MET A 456 20.03 24.00 10.46
N GLY A 457 19.23 22.94 10.52
CA GLY A 457 19.41 21.84 11.44
C GLY A 457 19.52 20.53 10.70
N ALA A 458 20.45 19.70 11.14
CA ALA A 458 20.49 18.28 10.76
C ALA A 458 20.76 17.44 12.03
N ALA A 459 19.91 16.46 12.29
CA ALA A 459 20.10 15.55 13.41
C ALA A 459 19.72 14.13 13.03
N ASN A 460 20.37 13.17 13.66
CA ASN A 460 19.93 11.79 13.60
C ASN A 460 19.35 11.35 14.94
N LEU A 461 18.27 10.59 14.83
CA LEU A 461 17.53 10.05 15.95
C LEU A 461 17.56 8.53 15.83
N ARG A 462 17.27 7.85 16.93
CA ARG A 462 16.90 6.42 16.90
C ARG A 462 15.93 6.17 15.74
N ARG A 463 16.09 5.05 15.01
CA ARG A 463 15.22 4.77 13.87
C ARG A 463 13.74 4.78 14.31
N SER A 464 12.96 5.69 13.73
CA SER A 464 11.51 5.79 13.94
C SER A 464 10.78 4.59 13.34
N LEU A 465 9.49 4.42 13.67
CA LEU A 465 8.70 3.27 13.18
C LEU A 465 8.44 3.27 11.68
N SER A 466 8.36 4.44 11.05
CA SER A 466 8.08 4.58 9.63
C SER A 466 8.54 5.93 9.11
N PRO A 467 8.62 6.12 7.77
CA PRO A 467 8.95 7.42 7.19
C PRO A 467 8.06 8.54 7.73
N LEU A 468 6.75 8.30 7.86
CA LEU A 468 5.82 9.30 8.37
C LEU A 468 6.07 9.70 9.83
N HIS A 469 6.61 8.80 10.66
CA HIS A 469 7.02 9.17 12.03
C HIS A 469 8.23 10.10 12.00
N THR A 470 9.20 9.81 11.13
CA THR A 470 10.38 10.66 10.98
C THR A 470 10.03 12.06 10.45
N GLU A 471 9.06 12.17 9.54
CA GLU A 471 8.54 13.47 9.07
C GLU A 471 7.93 14.31 10.21
N VAL A 472 7.15 13.68 11.09
CA VAL A 472 6.56 14.35 12.26
C VAL A 472 7.64 14.74 13.27
N GLU A 473 8.61 13.86 13.52
CA GLU A 473 9.75 14.15 14.40
C GLU A 473 10.61 15.31 13.85
N ALA A 474 10.77 15.41 12.52
CA ALA A 474 11.46 16.52 11.88
C ALA A 474 10.73 17.86 12.11
N LEU A 475 9.39 17.87 11.98
CA LEU A 475 8.57 19.05 12.27
C LEU A 475 8.68 19.48 13.73
N LEU A 476 8.49 18.55 14.67
CA LEU A 476 8.59 18.83 16.11
C LEU A 476 9.97 19.37 16.48
N TRP A 477 11.03 18.77 15.94
CA TRP A 477 12.37 19.24 16.20
C TRP A 477 12.61 20.64 15.63
N ALA A 478 12.16 20.91 14.40
CA ALA A 478 12.23 22.23 13.80
C ALA A 478 11.46 23.27 14.63
N MET A 479 10.24 22.95 15.09
CA MET A 479 9.44 23.83 15.96
C MET A 479 10.20 24.19 17.24
N LYS A 480 10.77 23.21 17.93
CA LYS A 480 11.57 23.43 19.15
C LYS A 480 12.81 24.28 18.89
N CYS A 481 13.48 24.09 17.75
CA CYS A 481 14.60 24.94 17.36
C CYS A 481 14.17 26.40 17.11
N MET A 482 12.98 26.61 16.52
CA MET A 482 12.46 27.96 16.29
C MET A 482 12.04 28.63 17.61
N ILE A 483 11.35 27.91 18.49
CA ILE A 483 10.98 28.39 19.83
C ILE A 483 12.24 28.78 20.62
N GLY A 484 13.27 27.91 20.64
CA GLY A 484 14.54 28.19 21.31
C GLY A 484 15.34 29.35 20.72
N ALA A 485 15.08 29.72 19.46
CA ALA A 485 15.65 30.89 18.79
C ALA A 485 14.76 32.14 18.88
N ASP A 486 13.66 32.08 19.65
CA ASP A 486 12.65 33.14 19.79
C ASP A 486 11.98 33.55 18.46
N ASN A 487 11.88 32.60 17.52
CA ASN A 487 11.22 32.79 16.23
C ASN A 487 9.76 32.31 16.29
N GLN A 488 8.84 33.24 16.55
CA GLN A 488 7.41 32.92 16.79
C GLN A 488 6.50 33.10 15.56
N ASP A 489 6.95 33.78 14.50
CA ASP A 489 6.22 33.93 13.22
C ASP A 489 6.89 33.06 12.15
N VAL A 490 6.39 31.84 11.95
CA VAL A 490 7.05 30.82 11.10
C VAL A 490 6.05 30.07 10.21
N ALA A 491 6.31 30.08 8.91
CA ALA A 491 5.67 29.21 7.93
C ALA A 491 6.53 27.98 7.67
N PHE A 492 5.99 26.80 7.97
CA PHE A 492 6.62 25.51 7.74
C PHE A 492 6.23 24.93 6.37
N PHE A 493 7.18 24.26 5.72
CA PHE A 493 7.01 23.66 4.39
C PHE A 493 7.54 22.22 4.37
N THR A 494 6.75 21.30 3.81
CA THR A 494 7.09 19.87 3.71
C THR A 494 6.63 19.31 2.36
N ASP A 495 7.28 18.29 1.82
CA ASP A 495 6.79 17.54 0.66
C ASP A 495 5.87 16.35 1.06
N CYS A 496 5.67 16.15 2.37
CA CYS A 496 4.84 15.09 2.92
C CYS A 496 3.37 15.50 3.05
N SER A 497 2.54 15.15 2.05
CA SER A 497 1.10 15.45 2.08
C SER A 497 0.32 14.79 3.24
N ASP A 498 0.82 13.66 3.76
CA ASP A 498 0.20 12.98 4.90
C ASP A 498 0.44 13.79 6.20
N LEU A 499 1.62 14.41 6.37
CA LEU A 499 1.93 15.29 7.49
C LEU A 499 1.03 16.54 7.50
N VAL A 500 0.84 17.19 6.34
CA VAL A 500 -0.07 18.35 6.23
C VAL A 500 -1.50 17.99 6.66
N LYS A 501 -2.01 16.84 6.19
CA LYS A 501 -3.34 16.34 6.60
C LYS A 501 -3.39 15.98 8.09
N MET A 502 -2.30 15.48 8.64
CA MET A 502 -2.18 15.13 10.05
C MET A 502 -2.34 16.35 10.95
N VAL A 503 -1.64 17.44 10.63
CA VAL A 503 -1.73 18.71 11.38
C VAL A 503 -3.07 19.41 11.17
N SER A 504 -3.65 19.32 9.97
CA SER A 504 -4.95 19.92 9.66
C SER A 504 -6.14 19.15 10.25
N SER A 505 -6.02 17.85 10.48
CA SER A 505 -7.10 17.02 11.04
C SER A 505 -6.56 15.97 12.03
N PRO A 506 -6.09 16.37 13.22
CA PRO A 506 -5.40 15.50 14.18
C PRO A 506 -6.23 14.27 14.60
N THR A 507 -7.54 14.42 14.74
CA THR A 507 -8.48 13.35 15.11
C THR A 507 -8.60 12.24 14.06
N GLU A 508 -8.13 12.49 12.83
CA GLU A 508 -8.04 11.48 11.77
C GLU A 508 -6.83 10.56 11.89
N TRP A 509 -5.87 10.90 12.77
CA TRP A 509 -4.58 10.21 12.91
C TRP A 509 -4.29 9.73 14.33
N PRO A 510 -5.17 8.89 14.94
CA PRO A 510 -4.97 8.38 16.30
C PRO A 510 -3.65 7.62 16.49
N ALA A 511 -3.02 7.13 15.42
CA ALA A 511 -1.69 6.54 15.48
C ALA A 511 -0.59 7.48 15.99
N PHE A 512 -0.75 8.78 15.75
CA PHE A 512 0.20 9.83 16.06
C PHE A 512 -0.26 10.70 17.22
N SER A 513 -1.25 10.24 18.00
CA SER A 513 -1.87 11.06 19.05
C SER A 513 -0.86 11.62 20.05
N ALA A 514 0.21 10.88 20.37
CA ALA A 514 1.27 11.36 21.27
C ALA A 514 2.05 12.53 20.67
N TYR A 515 2.54 12.38 19.44
CA TYR A 515 3.20 13.46 18.70
C TYR A 515 2.30 14.67 18.48
N LEU A 516 0.99 14.45 18.24
CA LEU A 516 0.03 15.51 17.96
C LEU A 516 -0.30 16.36 19.18
N GLU A 517 -0.23 15.80 20.40
CA GLU A 517 -0.35 16.58 21.63
C GLU A 517 0.87 17.47 21.84
N GLU A 518 2.07 16.93 21.63
CA GLU A 518 3.31 17.70 21.69
C GLU A 518 3.33 18.82 20.63
N LEU A 519 2.92 18.51 19.40
CA LEU A 519 2.81 19.49 18.33
C LEU A 519 1.82 20.59 18.68
N GLN A 520 0.68 20.24 19.30
CA GLN A 520 -0.31 21.22 19.71
C GLN A 520 0.21 22.13 20.83
N SER A 521 0.98 21.58 21.78
CA SER A 521 1.66 22.36 22.82
C SER A 521 2.69 23.31 22.22
N ASP A 522 3.59 22.80 21.36
CA ASP A 522 4.62 23.63 20.72
C ASP A 522 3.99 24.71 19.82
N LYS A 523 2.84 24.41 19.19
CA LYS A 523 2.12 25.35 18.32
C LYS A 523 1.58 26.57 19.09
N GLU A 524 1.30 26.46 20.38
CA GLU A 524 0.79 27.57 21.20
C GLU A 524 1.86 28.65 21.46
N GLU A 525 3.15 28.33 21.28
CA GLU A 525 4.29 29.25 21.40
C GLU A 525 4.51 30.11 20.13
N PHE A 526 3.81 29.83 19.03
CA PHE A 526 3.92 30.59 17.79
C PHE A 526 2.79 31.64 17.68
N THR A 527 3.15 32.89 17.40
CA THR A 527 2.19 33.94 17.06
C THR A 527 1.51 33.66 15.72
N ASN A 528 2.24 33.04 14.79
CA ASN A 528 1.74 32.64 13.49
C ASN A 528 2.40 31.32 13.07
N PHE A 529 1.55 30.32 12.83
CA PHE A 529 1.96 28.99 12.42
C PHE A 529 1.19 28.59 11.17
N SER A 530 1.91 28.15 10.14
CA SER A 530 1.32 27.47 8.98
C SER A 530 2.16 26.29 8.55
N LEU A 531 1.53 25.27 7.96
CA LEU A 531 2.22 24.13 7.38
C LEU A 531 1.68 23.88 5.97
N SER A 532 2.53 23.99 4.96
CA SER A 532 2.15 23.91 3.54
C SER A 532 2.89 22.81 2.79
N LEU A 533 2.20 22.21 1.81
CA LEU A 533 2.75 21.20 0.91
C LEU A 533 3.56 21.85 -0.22
N ILE A 534 4.76 21.32 -0.46
CA ILE A 534 5.64 21.75 -1.55
C ILE A 534 6.06 20.57 -2.43
N SER A 535 6.59 20.85 -3.61
CA SER A 535 7.17 19.81 -4.46
C SER A 535 8.50 19.34 -3.88
N ARG A 536 8.84 18.05 -4.08
CA ARG A 536 10.12 17.49 -3.65
C ARG A 536 11.34 18.20 -4.25
N SER A 537 11.19 18.74 -5.47
CA SER A 537 12.22 19.57 -6.12
C SER A 537 12.44 20.91 -5.42
N ALA A 538 11.45 21.42 -4.68
CA ALA A 538 11.59 22.62 -3.86
C ALA A 538 12.18 22.32 -2.47
N ASN A 539 12.12 21.06 -1.98
CA ASN A 539 12.58 20.67 -0.64
C ASN A 539 14.00 20.05 -0.61
N VAL A 540 14.80 20.21 -1.67
CA VAL A 540 16.07 19.47 -1.85
C VAL A 540 17.06 19.69 -0.71
N LYS A 541 17.11 20.88 -0.11
CA LYS A 541 18.08 21.19 0.95
C LYS A 541 17.77 20.43 2.24
N ALA A 542 16.52 20.46 2.70
CA ALA A 542 16.11 19.74 3.91
C ALA A 542 16.25 18.21 3.72
N ASP A 543 15.85 17.70 2.56
CA ASP A 543 15.98 16.27 2.19
C ASP A 543 17.44 15.78 2.18
N LYS A 544 18.36 16.60 1.65
CA LYS A 544 19.80 16.29 1.70
C LYS A 544 20.32 16.23 3.14
N LEU A 545 20.01 17.24 3.96
CA LEU A 545 20.45 17.29 5.36
C LEU A 545 19.97 16.05 6.12
N ALA A 546 18.68 15.71 5.99
CA ALA A 546 18.09 14.54 6.63
C ALA A 546 18.74 13.23 6.15
N ARG A 547 19.02 13.09 4.85
CA ARG A 547 19.66 11.88 4.30
C ARG A 547 21.08 11.69 4.77
N ASN A 548 21.87 12.76 4.81
CA ASN A 548 23.29 12.69 5.14
C ASN A 548 23.48 12.26 6.59
N VAL A 549 22.78 12.88 7.54
CA VAL A 549 22.88 12.51 8.96
C VAL A 549 22.30 11.13 9.27
N ARG A 550 21.32 10.65 8.50
CA ARG A 550 20.78 9.27 8.65
C ARG A 550 21.85 8.21 8.43
N THR A 551 22.74 8.42 7.46
CA THR A 551 23.76 7.42 7.08
C THR A 551 24.97 7.42 8.00
N GLU A 552 25.07 8.40 8.89
CA GLU A 552 26.19 8.52 9.82
C GLU A 552 26.14 7.46 10.93
N PRO A 553 27.29 6.87 11.29
CA PRO A 553 27.34 5.76 12.25
C PRO A 553 27.22 6.20 13.72
N HIS A 554 27.31 7.51 14.01
CA HIS A 554 27.27 8.08 15.35
C HIS A 554 26.14 9.09 15.48
N HIS A 555 25.76 9.42 16.73
CA HIS A 555 24.76 10.46 16.97
C HIS A 555 25.26 11.83 16.53
N ILE A 556 24.41 12.55 15.79
CA ILE A 556 24.69 13.88 15.25
C ILE A 556 23.52 14.78 15.60
N THR A 557 23.85 15.95 16.14
CA THR A 557 22.93 17.08 16.27
C THR A 557 23.68 18.33 15.86
N TYR A 558 23.22 18.97 14.80
CA TYR A 558 23.82 20.16 14.24
C TYR A 558 22.75 21.22 14.03
N VAL A 559 22.99 22.44 14.54
CA VAL A 559 22.14 23.63 14.31
C VAL A 559 23.06 24.83 14.17
N ASN A 560 23.15 25.42 12.97
CA ASN A 560 23.97 26.62 12.73
C ASN A 560 23.60 27.31 11.41
N ASN A 561 24.25 28.44 11.11
CA ASN A 561 24.15 29.18 9.84
C ASN A 561 25.36 28.99 8.90
N ILE A 562 26.38 28.20 9.28
CA ILE A 562 27.59 27.95 8.48
C ILE A 562 27.58 26.52 7.91
N PRO A 563 27.33 26.31 6.61
CA PRO A 563 27.39 24.99 5.99
C PRO A 563 28.70 24.24 6.31
N GLN A 564 28.63 23.02 6.88
CA GLN A 564 29.81 22.15 6.97
C GLN A 564 29.88 21.25 5.74
N GLU A 565 31.07 21.09 5.15
CA GLU A 565 31.27 20.37 3.88
C GLU A 565 30.75 18.92 3.89
N TRP A 566 30.75 18.23 5.04
CA TRP A 566 30.24 16.87 5.15
C TRP A 566 28.69 16.78 5.19
N LEU A 567 27.99 17.91 5.35
CA LEU A 567 26.52 17.97 5.38
C LEU A 567 25.88 18.22 4.01
N PHE A 568 26.64 18.52 2.94
CA PHE A 568 26.12 19.06 1.66
C PHE A 568 26.34 18.23 0.39
#